data_AF-A0A2S1ERC0-F1
#
_entry.id   AF-A0A2S1ERC0-F1
#
_cell.length_a   1.000
_cell.length_b   1.000
_cell.length_c   1.000
_cell.angle_alpha   90.00
_cell.angle_beta   90.00
_cell.angle_gamma   90.00
#
_symmetry.space_group_name_H-M   'P 1'
#
loop_
_entity.id
_entity.type
_entity.pdbx_description
1 polymer ?
#
loop_
_entity_poly.entity_id
_entity_poly.type
_entity_poly.pdbx_seq_one_letter_code
_entity_poly.pdbx_strand_id
1 'polypeptide(L)'
;MFINVEKKAQKLFNTYQQAMGEEAVAGALANPLFSWHATYYTAKRKKNMIFLNDATTMAIVLFDVNAKNKQTIKERFEKQLAIIWQELGLSAESLADYLATGGDWQIGKTIHPLQIKTITNFYQDVIKPQKTSANEIDLAKALLKKVRQKGRIYVGEGETFKVIEMAQPFSIKHVNLEELYLKEITNKLRKLSQVDGEKLTADGVDNAIQQIQDANNQLLDLFLADAKHNYSTKTIRRYRDNLQFYLNEWVAYRLSTIFNLDIQTSVDELEFHGVDKTERTNIKASLKKLAKYLKDKDIISDNEYDDILVYTQKDPVDLDEEYEDEGEDQAIEDFLASLFSESEKLPVVFDSQTDKMLDEYLKSFVALYGLISAQQAYQIIHAQNPSIDKERFDQYIQNKFNEMTMEYFIIDFREAFQNVNIAPEIFIFSPLLIKDGDRLPSFYKHQQGLPYYIPEKEVLIDNNFNPFANISNYQQDLEELLANQYGLSGDDLKGAAFLSLYQLKMSAYGLELSSVNEAINKVVAFLNEEHDLSVKQDKTNEPLIKLLVLIATNIWRPWNRGWSNYELLRTKDIAKMVAEMEINLEDPKLSNEIISGIQAGMINRDELLNFLENSNLPPKVISKLYKQAEEL
;
A
#
# COMPACT_ATOMS: atom_id res chain seq x y z
N MET A 1 36.92 -7.74 -11.79
CA MET A 1 36.15 -6.82 -12.65
C MET A 1 34.97 -7.60 -13.20
N PHE A 2 33.78 -7.03 -13.18
CA PHE A 2 32.56 -7.76 -13.55
C PHE A 2 32.24 -7.57 -15.03
N ILE A 3 32.15 -8.66 -15.79
CA ILE A 3 31.84 -8.66 -17.22
C ILE A 3 30.52 -9.39 -17.45
N ASN A 4 29.46 -8.62 -17.71
CA ASN A 4 28.10 -9.09 -17.89
C ASN A 4 27.82 -9.39 -19.37
N VAL A 5 27.77 -10.66 -19.73
CA VAL A 5 27.79 -11.09 -21.12
C VAL A 5 26.41 -11.50 -21.61
N GLU A 6 25.98 -10.91 -22.74
CA GLU A 6 24.74 -11.30 -23.43
C GLU A 6 24.79 -12.78 -23.84
N LYS A 7 23.65 -13.49 -23.72
CA LYS A 7 23.53 -14.92 -24.00
C LYS A 7 24.22 -15.37 -25.30
N LYS A 8 24.11 -14.57 -26.38
CA LYS A 8 24.76 -14.89 -27.67
C LYS A 8 26.28 -14.84 -27.61
N ALA A 9 26.86 -13.98 -26.78
CA ALA A 9 28.29 -13.74 -26.65
C ALA A 9 29.00 -14.66 -25.64
N GLN A 10 28.26 -15.35 -24.76
CA GLN A 10 28.84 -16.18 -23.69
C GLN A 10 29.87 -17.22 -24.17
N LYS A 11 29.65 -17.83 -25.34
CA LYS A 11 30.59 -18.82 -25.92
C LYS A 11 31.99 -18.25 -26.21
N LEU A 12 32.12 -16.93 -26.33
CA LEU A 12 33.41 -16.26 -26.54
C LEU A 12 34.20 -16.10 -25.22
N PHE A 13 33.54 -16.22 -24.07
CA PHE A 13 34.14 -16.02 -22.75
C PHE A 13 34.31 -17.32 -21.95
N ASN A 14 34.13 -18.48 -22.59
CA ASN A 14 34.13 -19.78 -21.91
C ASN A 14 35.49 -20.18 -21.30
N THR A 15 36.55 -19.41 -21.54
CA THR A 15 37.90 -19.62 -20.98
C THR A 15 38.19 -18.78 -19.74
N TYR A 16 37.29 -17.89 -19.34
CA TYR A 16 37.46 -17.01 -18.18
C TYR A 16 36.64 -17.56 -16.98
N GLN A 17 36.98 -17.11 -15.77
CA GLN A 17 36.27 -17.50 -14.55
C GLN A 17 34.79 -17.11 -14.67
N GLN A 18 33.92 -18.11 -14.62
CA GLN A 18 32.47 -17.90 -14.64
C GLN A 18 32.02 -17.54 -13.23
N ALA A 19 31.25 -16.47 -13.11
CA ALA A 19 30.69 -15.98 -11.87
C ALA A 19 29.17 -15.87 -12.07
N MET A 20 28.49 -17.02 -12.02
CA MET A 20 27.06 -17.14 -12.31
C MET A 20 26.18 -17.20 -11.05
N GLY A 21 26.74 -16.90 -9.88
CA GLY A 21 26.02 -16.81 -8.61
C GLY A 21 25.48 -15.40 -8.36
N GLU A 22 24.53 -15.30 -7.43
CA GLU A 22 23.90 -14.04 -7.00
C GLU A 22 24.93 -13.05 -6.42
N GLU A 23 26.02 -13.55 -5.85
CA GLU A 23 27.17 -12.76 -5.38
C GLU A 23 27.79 -11.89 -6.48
N ALA A 24 28.02 -12.46 -7.65
CA ALA A 24 28.65 -11.76 -8.76
C ALA A 24 27.71 -10.71 -9.35
N VAL A 25 26.40 -10.99 -9.35
CA VAL A 25 25.36 -10.06 -9.79
C VAL A 25 25.27 -8.88 -8.84
N ALA A 26 25.20 -9.13 -7.54
CA ALA A 26 25.10 -8.08 -6.55
C ALA A 26 26.41 -7.27 -6.44
N GLY A 27 27.56 -7.93 -6.53
CA GLY A 27 28.87 -7.29 -6.65
C GLY A 27 28.96 -6.34 -7.83
N ALA A 28 28.47 -6.75 -9.01
CA ALA A 28 28.42 -5.91 -10.20
C ALA A 28 27.46 -4.71 -10.04
N LEU A 29 26.28 -4.91 -9.43
CA LEU A 29 25.31 -3.83 -9.16
C LEU A 29 25.83 -2.80 -8.15
N ALA A 30 26.53 -3.25 -7.11
CA ALA A 30 27.11 -2.37 -6.10
C ALA A 30 28.32 -1.59 -6.63
N ASN A 31 28.97 -2.09 -7.70
CA ASN A 31 30.21 -1.55 -8.24
C ASN A 31 30.09 -1.22 -9.75
N PRO A 32 29.19 -0.30 -10.15
CA PRO A 32 28.90 -0.03 -11.57
C PRO A 32 30.12 0.49 -12.35
N LEU A 33 31.09 1.13 -11.68
CA LEU A 33 32.32 1.60 -12.33
C LEU A 33 33.24 0.43 -12.74
N PHE A 34 33.19 -0.69 -12.02
CA PHE A 34 33.94 -1.92 -12.31
C PHE A 34 33.09 -2.97 -13.03
N SER A 35 31.89 -2.59 -13.46
CA SER A 35 30.94 -3.44 -14.17
C SER A 35 30.82 -3.02 -15.63
N TRP A 36 30.89 -4.01 -16.52
CA TRP A 36 30.88 -3.82 -17.96
C TRP A 36 29.92 -4.80 -18.63
N HIS A 37 29.09 -4.31 -19.53
CA HIS A 37 28.25 -5.14 -20.38
C HIS A 37 28.92 -5.46 -21.71
N ALA A 38 28.97 -6.74 -22.06
CA ALA A 38 29.59 -7.21 -23.29
C ALA A 38 28.59 -7.87 -24.24
N THR A 39 28.65 -7.47 -25.51
CA THR A 39 27.94 -8.11 -26.62
C THR A 39 28.84 -8.17 -27.85
N TYR A 40 28.34 -8.76 -28.95
CA TYR A 40 28.94 -8.63 -30.26
C TYR A 40 27.91 -8.33 -31.34
N TYR A 41 28.39 -7.72 -32.42
CA TYR A 41 27.70 -7.64 -33.70
C TYR A 41 28.53 -8.29 -34.79
N THR A 42 27.88 -8.71 -35.87
CA THR A 42 28.56 -9.30 -37.01
C THR A 42 28.63 -8.29 -38.14
N ALA A 43 29.85 -7.94 -38.57
CA ALA A 43 30.09 -7.13 -39.76
C ALA A 43 31.13 -7.83 -40.65
N LYS A 44 30.88 -7.89 -41.95
CA LYS A 44 31.74 -8.61 -42.92
C LYS A 44 32.10 -10.05 -42.46
N ARG A 45 31.12 -10.76 -41.89
CA ARG A 45 31.25 -12.13 -41.31
C ARG A 45 32.20 -12.27 -40.11
N LYS A 46 32.69 -11.16 -39.55
CA LYS A 46 33.53 -11.12 -38.35
C LYS A 46 32.69 -10.66 -37.16
N LYS A 47 32.90 -11.28 -35.99
CA LYS A 47 32.25 -10.85 -34.74
C LYS A 47 33.08 -9.71 -34.13
N ASN A 48 32.47 -8.55 -33.97
CA ASN A 48 33.08 -7.39 -33.35
C ASN A 48 32.41 -7.20 -31.98
N MET A 49 33.21 -7.23 -30.93
CA MET A 49 32.73 -7.11 -29.56
C MET A 49 32.66 -5.66 -29.13
N ILE A 50 31.65 -5.37 -28.32
CA ILE A 50 31.43 -4.06 -27.71
C ILE A 50 31.29 -4.30 -26.21
N PHE A 51 31.99 -3.48 -25.44
CA PHE A 51 31.88 -3.37 -24.00
C PHE A 51 31.37 -1.97 -23.68
N LEU A 52 30.35 -1.87 -22.83
CA LEU A 52 29.84 -0.61 -22.30
C LEU A 52 30.01 -0.63 -20.79
N ASN A 53 30.53 0.46 -20.22
CA ASN A 53 30.65 0.61 -18.78
C ASN A 53 29.28 0.94 -18.17
N ASP A 54 29.03 0.47 -16.95
CA ASP A 54 27.72 0.66 -16.31
C ASP A 54 27.57 1.97 -15.54
N ALA A 55 28.68 2.58 -15.11
CA ALA A 55 28.66 3.88 -14.44
C ALA A 55 28.82 5.06 -15.42
N THR A 56 29.35 4.82 -16.61
CA THR A 56 29.76 5.88 -17.53
C THR A 56 29.31 5.61 -18.96
N THR A 57 29.54 6.58 -19.81
CA THR A 57 29.23 6.51 -21.24
C THR A 57 30.37 5.87 -22.06
N MET A 58 31.34 5.25 -21.38
CA MET A 58 32.54 4.69 -21.98
C MET A 58 32.23 3.39 -22.73
N ALA A 59 32.79 3.28 -23.94
CA ALA A 59 32.65 2.10 -24.79
C ALA A 59 34.02 1.61 -25.29
N ILE A 60 34.25 0.30 -25.23
CA ILE A 60 35.44 -0.35 -25.79
C ILE A 60 35.00 -1.31 -26.89
N VAL A 61 35.71 -1.31 -28.02
CA VAL A 61 35.37 -2.12 -29.20
C VAL A 61 36.55 -2.97 -29.62
N LEU A 62 36.32 -4.27 -29.85
CA LEU A 62 37.31 -5.21 -30.35
C LEU A 62 36.82 -5.85 -31.65
N PHE A 63 37.59 -5.75 -32.72
CA PHE A 63 37.26 -6.32 -34.03
C PHE A 63 37.71 -7.77 -34.15
N ASP A 64 37.00 -8.52 -34.99
CA ASP A 64 37.38 -9.89 -35.39
C ASP A 64 37.68 -10.83 -34.24
N VAL A 65 36.78 -10.91 -33.26
CA VAL A 65 36.86 -11.89 -32.19
C VAL A 65 36.35 -13.24 -32.69
N ASN A 66 37.23 -14.24 -32.63
CA ASN A 66 36.99 -15.58 -33.15
C ASN A 66 37.65 -16.63 -32.24
N ALA A 67 37.50 -17.90 -32.62
CA ALA A 67 37.99 -19.01 -31.80
C ALA A 67 39.52 -18.97 -31.53
N LYS A 68 40.31 -18.33 -32.41
CA LYS A 68 41.77 -18.28 -32.30
C LYS A 68 42.26 -17.21 -31.32
N ASN A 69 41.50 -16.12 -31.15
CA ASN A 69 41.92 -14.96 -30.36
C ASN A 69 41.01 -14.63 -29.17
N LYS A 70 40.01 -15.48 -28.87
CA LYS A 70 39.14 -15.27 -27.71
C LYS A 70 39.88 -15.31 -26.35
N GLN A 71 41.03 -15.97 -26.29
CA GLN A 71 41.87 -16.02 -25.09
C GLN A 71 42.56 -14.69 -24.79
N THR A 72 42.73 -13.82 -25.79
CA THR A 72 43.39 -12.50 -25.63
C THR A 72 42.40 -11.34 -25.53
N ILE A 73 41.11 -11.62 -25.28
CA ILE A 73 40.09 -10.57 -25.16
C ILE A 73 40.41 -9.62 -24.01
N LYS A 74 40.83 -10.13 -22.84
CA LYS A 74 41.21 -9.30 -21.67
C LYS A 74 42.34 -8.32 -22.00
N GLU A 75 43.45 -8.83 -22.52
CA GLU A 75 44.61 -8.01 -22.92
C GLU A 75 44.24 -6.95 -23.96
N ARG A 76 43.45 -7.34 -24.98
CA ARG A 76 43.02 -6.41 -26.03
C ARG A 76 42.07 -5.34 -25.48
N PHE A 77 41.20 -5.69 -24.55
CA PHE A 77 40.32 -4.74 -23.86
C PHE A 77 41.15 -3.74 -23.05
N GLU A 78 42.08 -4.20 -22.22
CA GLU A 78 42.92 -3.34 -21.37
C GLU A 78 43.78 -2.39 -22.21
N LYS A 79 44.32 -2.87 -23.33
CA LYS A 79 45.07 -2.04 -24.28
C LYS A 79 44.21 -0.93 -24.90
N GLN A 80 42.97 -1.25 -25.30
CA GLN A 80 42.05 -0.24 -25.82
C GLN A 80 41.58 0.73 -24.73
N LEU A 81 41.33 0.21 -23.52
CA LEU A 81 40.97 1.03 -22.37
C LEU A 81 42.06 2.05 -22.09
N ALA A 82 43.34 1.68 -22.12
CA ALA A 82 44.46 2.59 -21.91
C ALA A 82 44.46 3.78 -22.89
N ILE A 83 44.17 3.52 -24.17
CA ILE A 83 44.11 4.56 -25.20
C ILE A 83 42.94 5.51 -24.93
N ILE A 84 41.77 4.99 -24.55
CA ILE A 84 40.59 5.80 -24.22
C ILE A 84 40.78 6.57 -22.91
N TRP A 85 41.45 5.97 -21.92
CA TRP A 85 41.78 6.61 -20.64
C TRP A 85 42.68 7.83 -20.85
N GLN A 86 43.70 7.69 -21.69
CA GLN A 86 44.59 8.80 -22.05
C GLN A 86 43.84 9.89 -22.84
N GLU A 87 42.95 9.52 -23.76
CA GLU A 87 42.13 10.48 -24.52
C GLU A 87 41.20 11.31 -23.60
N LEU A 88 40.77 10.73 -22.47
CA LEU A 88 40.00 11.42 -21.43
C LEU A 88 40.85 12.36 -20.57
N GLY A 89 42.18 12.39 -20.74
CA GLY A 89 43.10 13.20 -19.95
C GLY A 89 43.46 12.60 -18.59
N LEU A 90 43.17 11.32 -18.36
CA LEU A 90 43.47 10.62 -17.10
C LEU A 90 44.90 10.04 -17.12
N SER A 91 45.54 9.97 -15.95
CA SER A 91 46.91 9.48 -15.81
C SER A 91 47.01 7.96 -15.98
N ALA A 92 48.16 7.47 -16.46
CA ALA A 92 48.44 6.04 -16.55
C ALA A 92 48.47 5.36 -15.17
N GLU A 93 48.84 6.11 -14.12
CA GLU A 93 48.81 5.65 -12.73
C GLU A 93 47.38 5.37 -12.27
N SER A 94 46.43 6.29 -12.54
CA SER A 94 45.02 6.06 -12.22
C SER A 94 44.44 4.84 -12.94
N LEU A 95 44.88 4.56 -14.17
CA LEU A 95 44.46 3.35 -14.89
C LEU A 95 45.01 2.08 -14.23
N ALA A 96 46.27 2.10 -13.81
CA ALA A 96 46.88 0.98 -13.11
C ALA A 96 46.14 0.69 -11.79
N ASP A 97 45.80 1.73 -11.02
CA ASP A 97 45.02 1.61 -9.81
C ASP A 97 43.60 1.09 -10.07
N TYR A 98 42.94 1.57 -11.14
CA TYR A 98 41.62 1.09 -11.55
C TYR A 98 41.63 -0.41 -11.89
N LEU A 99 42.61 -0.85 -12.70
CA LEU A 99 42.74 -2.26 -13.08
C LEU A 99 43.12 -3.14 -11.89
N ALA A 100 44.04 -2.68 -11.03
CA ALA A 100 44.45 -3.39 -9.83
C ALA A 100 43.29 -3.55 -8.84
N THR A 101 42.54 -2.48 -8.59
CA THR A 101 41.34 -2.49 -7.73
C THR A 101 40.26 -3.38 -8.31
N GLY A 102 40.04 -3.31 -9.62
CA GLY A 102 39.06 -4.13 -10.33
C GLY A 102 39.35 -5.63 -10.21
N GLY A 103 40.62 -6.05 -10.22
CA GLY A 103 41.00 -7.46 -10.15
C GLY A 103 40.58 -8.29 -11.37
N ASP A 104 40.71 -9.61 -11.28
CA ASP A 104 40.46 -10.53 -12.40
C ASP A 104 39.03 -10.52 -12.92
N TRP A 105 38.88 -10.88 -14.20
CA TRP A 105 37.58 -10.88 -14.87
C TRP A 105 36.67 -11.99 -14.35
N GLN A 106 35.52 -11.58 -13.84
CA GLN A 106 34.43 -12.46 -13.43
C GLN A 106 33.30 -12.35 -14.46
N ILE A 107 33.03 -13.44 -15.17
CA ILE A 107 32.07 -13.46 -16.26
C ILE A 107 30.67 -13.84 -15.75
N GLY A 108 29.75 -12.88 -15.79
CA GLY A 108 28.36 -13.04 -15.40
C GLY A 108 27.41 -13.12 -16.60
N LYS A 109 26.16 -13.53 -16.33
CA LYS A 109 25.05 -13.35 -17.27
C LYS A 109 24.64 -11.87 -17.29
N THR A 110 23.95 -11.43 -18.33
CA THR A 110 23.37 -10.08 -18.35
C THR A 110 22.44 -9.86 -17.17
N ILE A 111 22.67 -8.79 -16.42
CA ILE A 111 22.00 -8.53 -15.15
C ILE A 111 20.61 -7.91 -15.35
N HIS A 112 20.38 -7.11 -16.41
CA HIS A 112 19.09 -6.43 -16.59
C HIS A 112 18.54 -6.50 -18.03
N PRO A 113 17.26 -6.91 -18.24
CA PRO A 113 16.62 -6.93 -19.57
C PRO A 113 16.54 -5.57 -20.26
N LEU A 114 16.42 -4.47 -19.50
CA LEU A 114 16.40 -3.11 -20.03
C LEU A 114 17.78 -2.68 -20.57
N GLN A 115 18.87 -3.20 -20.01
CA GLN A 115 20.23 -2.96 -20.53
C GLN A 115 20.44 -3.66 -21.88
N ILE A 116 19.81 -4.82 -22.12
CA ILE A 116 19.81 -5.48 -23.44
C ILE A 116 19.16 -4.58 -24.49
N LYS A 117 18.03 -3.94 -24.15
CA LYS A 117 17.35 -2.97 -25.01
C LYS A 117 18.23 -1.74 -25.27
N THR A 118 18.90 -1.21 -24.24
CA THR A 118 19.84 -0.09 -24.38
C THR A 118 21.03 -0.43 -25.28
N ILE A 119 21.65 -1.61 -25.12
CA ILE A 119 22.74 -2.09 -25.98
C ILE A 119 22.27 -2.31 -27.42
N THR A 120 21.06 -2.84 -27.60
CA THR A 120 20.45 -3.06 -28.92
C THR A 120 20.19 -1.73 -29.62
N ASN A 121 19.62 -0.75 -28.93
CA ASN A 121 19.39 0.59 -29.47
C ASN A 121 20.72 1.30 -29.74
N PHE A 122 21.68 1.23 -28.83
CA PHE A 122 23.03 1.77 -29.04
C PHE A 122 23.70 1.20 -30.28
N TYR A 123 23.58 -0.11 -30.50
CA TYR A 123 24.06 -0.74 -31.71
C TYR A 123 23.33 -0.23 -32.97
N GLN A 124 21.99 -0.12 -32.94
CA GLN A 124 21.20 0.33 -34.09
C GLN A 124 21.42 1.80 -34.45
N ASP A 125 21.50 2.65 -33.43
CA ASP A 125 21.44 4.11 -33.58
C ASP A 125 22.83 4.75 -33.66
N VAL A 126 23.86 4.11 -33.07
CA VAL A 126 25.20 4.70 -32.95
C VAL A 126 26.25 3.90 -33.70
N ILE A 127 26.24 2.57 -33.65
CA ILE A 127 27.29 1.71 -34.25
C ILE A 127 26.97 1.35 -35.70
N LYS A 128 25.74 0.94 -36.01
CA LYS A 128 25.30 0.56 -37.35
C LYS A 128 25.48 1.69 -38.40
N PRO A 129 25.29 2.98 -38.07
CA PRO A 129 25.62 4.09 -38.97
C PRO A 129 27.13 4.29 -39.18
N GLN A 130 27.98 3.82 -38.26
CA GLN A 130 29.44 3.99 -38.29
C GLN A 130 30.20 2.85 -39.00
N LYS A 131 29.51 2.12 -39.90
CA LYS A 131 30.03 0.99 -40.70
C LYS A 131 31.28 1.31 -41.56
N THR A 132 31.70 2.57 -41.61
CA THR A 132 32.86 3.08 -42.36
C THR A 132 34.13 3.26 -41.51
N SER A 133 34.07 3.05 -40.20
CA SER A 133 35.25 3.22 -39.31
C SER A 133 36.34 2.20 -39.64
N ALA A 134 37.57 2.68 -39.87
CA ALA A 134 38.67 1.87 -40.39
C ALA A 134 39.37 1.01 -39.32
N ASN A 135 39.35 1.42 -38.05
CA ASN A 135 39.99 0.71 -36.94
C ASN A 135 39.18 0.82 -35.62
N GLU A 136 39.56 -0.01 -34.65
CA GLU A 136 38.90 -0.14 -33.34
C GLU A 136 38.95 1.15 -32.51
N ILE A 137 40.09 1.84 -32.56
CA ILE A 137 40.40 3.02 -31.73
C ILE A 137 39.51 4.20 -32.15
N ASP A 138 39.44 4.48 -33.46
CA ASP A 138 38.65 5.58 -34.00
C ASP A 138 37.17 5.41 -33.69
N LEU A 139 36.68 4.17 -33.76
CA LEU A 139 35.31 3.85 -33.38
C LEU A 139 35.09 4.07 -31.89
N ALA A 140 35.96 3.56 -31.01
CA ALA A 140 35.85 3.76 -29.57
C ALA A 140 35.87 5.25 -29.18
N LYS A 141 36.77 6.05 -29.78
CA LYS A 141 36.81 7.51 -29.60
C LYS A 141 35.55 8.21 -30.12
N ALA A 142 35.04 7.79 -31.28
CA ALA A 142 33.79 8.34 -31.82
C ALA A 142 32.58 8.00 -30.95
N LEU A 143 32.57 6.82 -30.33
CA LEU A 143 31.54 6.42 -29.38
C LEU A 143 31.62 7.28 -28.11
N LEU A 144 32.80 7.49 -27.53
CA LEU A 144 33.01 8.34 -26.35
C LEU A 144 32.34 9.72 -26.47
N LYS A 145 32.43 10.35 -27.65
CA LYS A 145 31.84 11.66 -27.94
C LYS A 145 30.31 11.64 -28.11
N LYS A 146 29.73 10.48 -28.42
CA LYS A 146 28.32 10.31 -28.81
C LYS A 146 27.43 9.66 -27.75
N VAL A 147 27.90 9.41 -26.52
CA VAL A 147 27.15 8.68 -25.45
C VAL A 147 26.90 9.63 -24.20
N ARG A 148 25.63 9.91 -23.78
CA ARG A 148 25.08 10.61 -22.55
C ARG A 148 23.93 9.78 -22.01
N GLN A 149 23.95 9.49 -20.73
CA GLN A 149 22.77 8.97 -20.08
C GLN A 149 21.66 10.04 -19.93
N LYS A 150 20.48 9.86 -20.54
CA LYS A 150 19.23 10.56 -20.21
C LYS A 150 18.23 9.51 -19.71
N GLY A 151 18.26 9.24 -18.41
CA GLY A 151 17.60 8.05 -17.83
C GLY A 151 18.37 6.75 -18.13
N ARG A 152 17.82 5.85 -18.94
CA ARG A 152 18.46 4.55 -19.34
C ARG A 152 19.00 4.55 -20.79
N ILE A 153 19.20 5.71 -21.43
CA ILE A 153 19.55 5.87 -22.86
C ILE A 153 20.79 6.76 -23.02
N TYR A 154 21.68 6.47 -23.98
CA TYR A 154 23.01 7.06 -24.17
C TYR A 154 23.18 8.05 -25.40
N VAL A 155 23.36 9.39 -25.26
CA VAL A 155 23.81 10.41 -26.27
C VAL A 155 24.70 11.66 -25.80
N GLY A 156 26.02 11.80 -26.06
CA GLY A 156 27.07 12.74 -25.45
C GLY A 156 26.74 14.27 -25.32
N GLU A 157 27.32 15.13 -24.46
CA GLU A 157 28.69 15.39 -23.97
C GLU A 157 28.76 15.62 -22.42
N GLY A 158 29.64 14.88 -21.71
CA GLY A 158 30.53 15.40 -20.64
C GLY A 158 30.29 15.18 -19.13
N GLU A 159 30.31 13.95 -18.57
CA GLU A 159 30.77 13.73 -17.16
C GLU A 159 31.65 12.47 -16.91
N THR A 160 31.98 11.63 -17.91
CA THR A 160 32.81 10.41 -17.72
C THR A 160 34.12 10.68 -16.99
N PHE A 161 34.84 11.74 -17.37
CA PHE A 161 36.04 12.18 -16.66
C PHE A 161 35.74 12.48 -15.19
N LYS A 162 34.70 13.28 -14.90
CA LYS A 162 34.29 13.62 -13.53
C LYS A 162 33.89 12.40 -12.71
N VAL A 163 33.15 11.45 -13.30
CA VAL A 163 32.74 10.21 -12.60
C VAL A 163 33.97 9.38 -12.22
N ILE A 164 34.96 9.28 -13.11
CA ILE A 164 36.20 8.55 -12.83
C ILE A 164 37.07 9.33 -11.83
N GLU A 165 37.14 10.65 -11.93
CA GLU A 165 37.89 11.53 -11.02
C GLU A 165 37.30 11.50 -9.60
N MET A 166 35.98 11.65 -9.46
CA MET A 166 35.28 11.59 -8.17
C MET A 166 35.32 10.21 -7.50
N ALA A 167 35.56 9.16 -8.29
CA ALA A 167 35.67 7.79 -7.78
C ALA A 167 37.07 7.45 -7.26
N GLN A 168 38.04 8.37 -7.35
CA GLN A 168 39.37 8.19 -6.78
C GLN A 168 39.40 8.60 -5.28
N PRO A 169 40.04 7.81 -4.40
CA PRO A 169 40.72 6.55 -4.67
C PRO A 169 39.72 5.41 -4.95
N PHE A 170 40.08 4.55 -5.90
CA PHE A 170 39.24 3.45 -6.33
C PHE A 170 39.05 2.42 -5.20
N SER A 171 37.81 1.97 -5.02
CA SER A 171 37.49 0.91 -4.06
C SER A 171 36.34 0.03 -4.57
N ILE A 172 36.41 -1.28 -4.27
CA ILE A 172 35.28 -2.20 -4.48
C ILE A 172 34.46 -2.23 -3.19
N LYS A 173 33.21 -1.80 -3.29
CA LYS A 173 32.20 -2.03 -2.26
C LYS A 173 32.01 -3.53 -2.10
N HIS A 174 32.39 -4.05 -0.94
CA HIS A 174 32.09 -5.42 -0.57
C HIS A 174 30.62 -5.49 -0.24
N VAL A 175 29.91 -6.39 -0.93
CA VAL A 175 28.49 -6.58 -0.68
C VAL A 175 28.34 -7.75 0.26
N ASN A 176 27.77 -7.52 1.44
CA ASN A 176 27.50 -8.58 2.39
C ASN A 176 26.37 -9.45 1.81
N LEU A 177 26.71 -10.66 1.39
CA LEU A 177 25.79 -11.62 0.79
C LEU A 177 24.61 -11.94 1.70
N GLU A 178 24.86 -12.15 2.98
CA GLU A 178 23.80 -12.42 3.96
C GLU A 178 22.83 -11.25 4.04
N GLU A 179 23.34 -10.02 3.99
CA GLU A 179 22.52 -8.80 4.00
C GLU A 179 21.71 -8.64 2.70
N LEU A 180 22.27 -9.01 1.55
CA LEU A 180 21.56 -9.04 0.27
C LEU A 180 20.45 -10.08 0.23
N TYR A 181 20.76 -11.32 0.63
CA TYR A 181 19.79 -12.40 0.75
C TYR A 181 18.67 -12.01 1.70
N LEU A 182 19.04 -11.44 2.85
CA LEU A 182 18.08 -10.92 3.82
C LEU A 182 17.21 -9.84 3.19
N LYS A 183 17.79 -8.85 2.48
CA LYS A 183 17.03 -7.82 1.74
C LYS A 183 16.13 -8.41 0.65
N GLU A 184 16.55 -9.45 -0.05
CA GLU A 184 15.73 -10.09 -1.09
C GLU A 184 14.54 -10.83 -0.48
N ILE A 185 14.77 -11.62 0.56
CA ILE A 185 13.73 -12.35 1.31
C ILE A 185 12.74 -11.36 1.90
N THR A 186 13.22 -10.28 2.54
CA THR A 186 12.35 -9.28 3.18
C THR A 186 11.58 -8.46 2.14
N ASN A 187 12.19 -8.11 1.00
CA ASN A 187 11.47 -7.49 -0.11
C ASN A 187 10.40 -8.41 -0.72
N LYS A 188 10.67 -9.72 -0.77
CA LYS A 188 9.67 -10.70 -1.21
C LYS A 188 8.49 -10.74 -0.24
N LEU A 189 8.76 -10.81 1.07
CA LEU A 189 7.72 -10.78 2.10
C LEU A 189 6.91 -9.47 2.06
N ARG A 190 7.55 -8.30 1.88
CA ARG A 190 6.87 -7.01 1.71
C ARG A 190 5.98 -6.91 0.45
N LYS A 191 6.32 -7.64 -0.61
CA LYS A 191 5.44 -7.74 -1.79
C LYS A 191 4.28 -8.67 -1.52
N LEU A 192 4.53 -9.79 -0.84
CA LEU A 192 3.51 -10.75 -0.47
C LEU A 192 2.50 -10.15 0.54
N SER A 193 2.94 -9.25 1.42
CA SER A 193 2.07 -8.51 2.34
C SER A 193 1.10 -7.53 1.67
N GLN A 194 1.30 -7.23 0.38
CA GLN A 194 0.41 -6.36 -0.41
C GLN A 194 -0.54 -7.17 -1.28
N VAL A 195 -0.49 -8.51 -1.20
CA VAL A 195 -1.36 -9.38 -1.99
C VAL A 195 -2.76 -9.29 -1.44
N ASP A 196 -3.67 -8.85 -2.30
CA ASP A 196 -5.09 -8.77 -2.01
C ASP A 196 -5.72 -10.16 -2.17
N GLY A 197 -6.03 -10.81 -1.05
CA GLY A 197 -6.61 -12.15 -1.00
C GLY A 197 -7.94 -12.27 -1.73
N GLU A 198 -8.74 -11.20 -1.78
CA GLU A 198 -10.05 -11.17 -2.44
C GLU A 198 -9.93 -11.32 -3.97
N LYS A 199 -8.74 -11.08 -4.52
CA LYS A 199 -8.46 -11.19 -5.96
C LYS A 199 -7.87 -12.54 -6.37
N LEU A 200 -7.65 -13.45 -5.43
CA LEU A 200 -7.04 -14.74 -5.68
C LEU A 200 -8.08 -15.85 -5.83
N THR A 201 -7.80 -16.82 -6.69
CA THR A 201 -8.50 -18.11 -6.68
C THR A 201 -8.09 -18.92 -5.45
N ALA A 202 -8.83 -19.97 -5.08
CA ALA A 202 -8.44 -20.88 -4.00
C ALA A 202 -6.99 -21.43 -4.17
N ASP A 203 -6.67 -21.94 -5.36
CA ASP A 203 -5.30 -22.35 -5.71
C ASP A 203 -4.27 -21.20 -5.62
N GLY A 204 -4.72 -19.97 -5.86
CA GLY A 204 -3.91 -18.75 -5.74
C GLY A 204 -3.64 -18.39 -4.28
N VAL A 205 -4.60 -18.57 -3.39
CA VAL A 205 -4.46 -18.40 -1.93
C VAL A 205 -3.47 -19.43 -1.38
N ASP A 206 -3.66 -20.71 -1.68
CA ASP A 206 -2.75 -21.78 -1.22
C ASP A 206 -1.31 -21.54 -1.70
N ASN A 207 -1.14 -21.10 -2.95
CA ASN A 207 0.16 -20.75 -3.50
C ASN A 207 0.76 -19.51 -2.81
N ALA A 208 -0.05 -18.50 -2.50
CA ALA A 208 0.41 -17.32 -1.77
C ALA A 208 0.85 -17.68 -0.34
N ILE A 209 0.07 -18.50 0.37
CA ILE A 209 0.42 -19.04 1.70
C ILE A 209 1.75 -19.79 1.61
N GLN A 210 1.90 -20.72 0.66
CA GLN A 210 3.14 -21.48 0.49
C GLN A 210 4.35 -20.56 0.20
N GLN A 211 4.17 -19.53 -0.63
CA GLN A 211 5.24 -18.57 -0.92
C GLN A 211 5.65 -17.73 0.30
N ILE A 212 4.69 -17.38 1.17
CA ILE A 212 4.96 -16.71 2.45
C ILE A 212 5.72 -17.65 3.38
N GLN A 213 5.25 -18.89 3.54
CA GLN A 213 5.89 -19.90 4.39
C GLN A 213 7.32 -20.21 3.94
N ASP A 214 7.55 -20.36 2.63
CA ASP A 214 8.90 -20.58 2.07
C ASP A 214 9.83 -19.40 2.37
N ALA A 215 9.35 -18.17 2.22
CA ALA A 215 10.13 -16.96 2.49
C ALA A 215 10.40 -16.77 3.99
N ASN A 216 9.42 -17.06 4.86
CA ASN A 216 9.58 -17.09 6.30
C ASN A 216 10.63 -18.13 6.72
N ASN A 217 10.59 -19.34 6.17
CA ASN A 217 11.59 -20.37 6.49
C ASN A 217 13.01 -19.94 6.13
N GLN A 218 13.19 -19.31 4.96
CA GLN A 218 14.48 -18.74 4.56
C GLN A 218 14.94 -17.62 5.50
N LEU A 219 14.01 -16.76 5.94
CA LEU A 219 14.30 -15.72 6.92
C LEU A 219 14.73 -16.30 8.28
N LEU A 220 14.00 -17.31 8.75
CA LEU A 220 14.26 -17.99 10.01
C LEU A 220 15.59 -18.74 9.98
N ASP A 221 15.97 -19.36 8.86
CA ASP A 221 17.27 -20.01 8.74
C ASP A 221 18.43 -19.04 8.92
N LEU A 222 18.35 -17.84 8.32
CA LEU A 222 19.36 -16.78 8.51
C LEU A 222 19.40 -16.29 9.95
N PHE A 223 18.24 -15.97 10.53
CA PHE A 223 18.14 -15.53 11.92
C PHE A 223 18.68 -16.58 12.90
N LEU A 224 18.30 -17.85 12.74
CA LEU A 224 18.72 -18.93 13.63
C LEU A 224 20.19 -19.29 13.43
N ALA A 225 20.77 -19.07 12.25
CA ALA A 225 22.21 -19.19 12.03
C ALA A 225 22.99 -18.13 12.80
N ASP A 226 22.57 -16.87 12.76
CA ASP A 226 23.17 -15.77 13.53
C ASP A 226 22.98 -16.00 15.04
N ALA A 227 21.78 -16.39 15.48
CA ALA A 227 21.45 -16.66 16.88
C ALA A 227 22.26 -17.82 17.50
N LYS A 228 22.75 -18.78 16.70
CA LYS A 228 23.60 -19.89 17.19
C LYS A 228 24.88 -19.43 17.87
N HIS A 229 25.38 -18.25 17.51
CA HIS A 229 26.60 -17.71 18.10
C HIS A 229 26.37 -17.16 19.52
N ASN A 230 25.13 -16.80 19.85
CA ASN A 230 24.80 -16.04 21.06
C ASN A 230 23.86 -16.76 22.04
N TYR A 231 23.24 -17.88 21.65
CA TYR A 231 22.21 -18.56 22.44
C TYR A 231 22.40 -20.09 22.50
N SER A 232 21.81 -20.72 23.52
CA SER A 232 21.86 -22.18 23.69
C SER A 232 21.01 -22.92 22.65
N THR A 233 21.34 -24.18 22.36
CA THR A 233 20.55 -25.06 21.48
C THR A 233 19.08 -25.16 21.88
N LYS A 234 18.78 -25.17 23.20
CA LYS A 234 17.40 -25.18 23.72
C LYS A 234 16.66 -23.89 23.35
N THR A 235 17.33 -22.74 23.49
CA THR A 235 16.77 -21.43 23.16
C THR A 235 16.53 -21.28 21.66
N ILE A 236 17.47 -21.73 20.82
CA ILE A 236 17.35 -21.69 19.35
C ILE A 236 16.19 -22.56 18.87
N ARG A 237 16.02 -23.74 19.46
CA ARG A 237 14.87 -24.60 19.18
C ARG A 237 13.55 -23.91 19.55
N ARG A 238 13.46 -23.30 20.74
CA ARG A 238 12.28 -22.52 21.14
C ARG A 238 11.98 -21.37 20.18
N TYR A 239 13.00 -20.62 19.73
CA TYR A 239 12.81 -19.55 18.74
C TYR A 239 12.27 -20.11 17.43
N ARG A 240 12.83 -21.21 16.91
CA ARG A 240 12.33 -21.87 15.71
C ARG A 240 10.88 -22.29 15.87
N ASP A 241 10.58 -23.08 16.90
CA ASP A 241 9.26 -23.71 17.07
C ASP A 241 8.16 -22.62 17.21
N ASN A 242 8.41 -21.59 18.03
CA ASN A 242 7.48 -20.48 18.22
C ASN A 242 7.28 -19.63 16.96
N LEU A 243 8.36 -19.28 16.26
CA LEU A 243 8.28 -18.43 15.08
C LEU A 243 7.72 -19.17 13.88
N GLN A 244 7.99 -20.47 13.76
CA GLN A 244 7.40 -21.30 12.72
C GLN A 244 5.90 -21.43 12.92
N PHE A 245 5.45 -21.76 14.14
CA PHE A 245 4.03 -21.78 14.48
C PHE A 245 3.37 -20.41 14.18
N TYR A 246 3.91 -19.34 14.75
CA TYR A 246 3.29 -18.03 14.60
C TYR A 246 3.34 -17.50 13.16
N LEU A 247 4.50 -17.49 12.49
CA LEU A 247 4.61 -16.87 11.17
C LEU A 247 4.01 -17.74 10.05
N ASN A 248 4.16 -19.07 10.12
CA ASN A 248 3.74 -19.95 9.03
C ASN A 248 2.34 -20.55 9.23
N GLU A 249 1.96 -20.85 10.46
CA GLU A 249 0.67 -21.52 10.73
C GLU A 249 -0.42 -20.51 11.11
N TRP A 250 -0.04 -19.35 11.67
CA TRP A 250 -1.00 -18.31 12.06
C TRP A 250 -1.05 -17.12 11.09
N VAL A 251 0.09 -16.44 10.88
CA VAL A 251 0.15 -15.19 10.11
C VAL A 251 0.02 -15.45 8.59
N ALA A 252 0.71 -16.47 8.04
CA ALA A 252 0.66 -16.76 6.61
C ALA A 252 -0.74 -17.14 6.12
N TYR A 253 -1.53 -17.85 6.92
CA TYR A 253 -2.92 -18.21 6.60
C TYR A 253 -3.88 -17.02 6.55
N ARG A 254 -3.43 -15.85 7.03
CA ARG A 254 -4.12 -14.56 6.88
C ARG A 254 -3.53 -13.70 5.76
N LEU A 255 -2.77 -14.33 4.85
CA LEU A 255 -2.05 -13.69 3.75
C LEU A 255 -1.18 -12.50 4.20
N SER A 256 -0.68 -12.60 5.42
CA SER A 256 0.10 -11.56 6.07
C SER A 256 1.52 -12.04 6.34
N THR A 257 2.38 -11.11 6.72
CA THR A 257 3.79 -11.31 7.01
C THR A 257 4.19 -10.46 8.22
N ILE A 258 5.43 -10.60 8.68
CA ILE A 258 5.99 -9.74 9.73
C ILE A 258 5.96 -8.23 9.40
N PHE A 259 5.76 -7.84 8.13
CA PHE A 259 5.77 -6.44 7.68
C PHE A 259 4.40 -5.77 7.58
N ASN A 260 3.32 -6.50 7.89
CA ASN A 260 1.96 -5.96 7.90
C ASN A 260 1.13 -6.60 9.03
N LEU A 261 1.77 -6.80 10.18
CA LEU A 261 1.06 -7.26 11.36
C LEU A 261 0.02 -6.22 11.75
N ASP A 262 -1.14 -6.71 12.15
CA ASP A 262 -2.33 -5.97 12.52
C ASP A 262 -2.99 -6.66 13.72
N ILE A 263 -4.17 -6.17 14.11
CA ILE A 263 -4.91 -6.72 15.24
C ILE A 263 -5.24 -8.21 14.99
N GLN A 264 -5.65 -8.61 13.78
CA GLN A 264 -6.05 -9.99 13.46
C GLN A 264 -4.89 -10.98 13.45
N THR A 265 -3.67 -10.48 13.28
CA THR A 265 -2.43 -11.25 13.32
C THR A 265 -1.67 -11.07 14.63
N SER A 266 -2.22 -10.32 15.60
CA SER A 266 -1.63 -10.13 16.93
C SER A 266 -1.40 -11.46 17.65
N VAL A 267 -0.31 -11.55 18.42
CA VAL A 267 -0.03 -12.72 19.25
C VAL A 267 -1.10 -12.91 20.33
N ASP A 268 -1.76 -11.84 20.76
CA ASP A 268 -2.80 -11.91 21.78
C ASP A 268 -4.10 -12.56 21.27
N GLU A 269 -4.40 -12.45 19.98
CA GLU A 269 -5.57 -13.13 19.37
C GLU A 269 -5.50 -14.65 19.52
N LEU A 270 -4.29 -15.23 19.61
CA LEU A 270 -4.10 -16.66 19.81
C LEU A 270 -4.76 -17.19 21.10
N GLU A 271 -5.06 -16.32 22.07
CA GLU A 271 -5.85 -16.66 23.26
C GLU A 271 -7.22 -17.23 22.90
N PHE A 272 -7.91 -16.59 21.96
CA PHE A 272 -9.21 -17.02 21.47
C PHE A 272 -9.15 -18.31 20.65
N HIS A 273 -7.93 -18.75 20.30
CA HIS A 273 -7.65 -19.99 19.58
C HIS A 273 -6.98 -21.06 20.47
N GLY A 274 -7.03 -20.87 21.80
CA GLY A 274 -6.64 -21.89 22.77
C GLY A 274 -5.16 -21.93 23.13
N VAL A 275 -4.38 -20.93 22.72
CA VAL A 275 -2.95 -20.82 23.09
C VAL A 275 -2.83 -20.16 24.45
N ASP A 276 -2.12 -20.77 25.38
CA ASP A 276 -2.01 -20.27 26.76
C ASP A 276 -1.10 -19.03 26.89
N LYS A 277 -1.22 -18.31 28.02
CA LYS A 277 -0.46 -17.09 28.31
C LYS A 277 1.06 -17.31 28.26
N THR A 278 1.55 -18.48 28.66
CA THR A 278 2.98 -18.82 28.68
C THR A 278 3.51 -18.99 27.27
N GLU A 279 2.77 -19.70 26.42
CA GLU A 279 3.09 -19.91 25.02
C GLU A 279 3.04 -18.58 24.24
N ARG A 280 2.00 -17.76 24.42
CA ARG A 280 1.92 -16.41 23.84
C ARG A 280 3.10 -15.53 24.27
N THR A 281 3.49 -15.57 25.55
CA THR A 281 4.65 -14.80 26.05
C THR A 281 5.95 -15.28 25.41
N ASN A 282 6.12 -16.60 25.24
CA ASN A 282 7.28 -17.16 24.54
C ASN A 282 7.31 -16.79 23.05
N ILE A 283 6.15 -16.71 22.38
CA ILE A 283 6.04 -16.26 20.98
C ILE A 283 6.44 -14.78 20.87
N LYS A 284 5.89 -13.91 21.72
CA LYS A 284 6.25 -12.47 21.78
C LYS A 284 7.75 -12.28 21.98
N ALA A 285 8.36 -13.04 22.89
CA ALA A 285 9.80 -12.98 23.13
C ALA A 285 10.63 -13.40 21.91
N SER A 286 10.22 -14.46 21.20
CA SER A 286 10.86 -14.89 19.96
C SER A 286 10.71 -13.85 18.84
N LEU A 287 9.53 -13.25 18.69
CA LEU A 287 9.24 -12.24 17.67
C LEU A 287 10.05 -10.97 17.90
N LYS A 288 10.14 -10.50 19.15
CA LYS A 288 11.00 -9.37 19.54
C LYS A 288 12.47 -9.60 19.19
N LYS A 289 12.95 -10.84 19.30
CA LYS A 289 14.33 -11.21 18.94
C LYS A 289 14.55 -11.22 17.43
N LEU A 290 13.59 -11.72 16.65
CA LEU A 290 13.62 -11.65 15.20
C LEU A 290 13.57 -10.18 14.71
N ALA A 291 12.66 -9.37 15.24
CA ALA A 291 12.56 -7.95 14.92
C ALA A 291 13.87 -7.21 15.24
N LYS A 292 14.48 -7.51 16.40
CA LYS A 292 15.77 -6.92 16.76
C LYS A 292 16.87 -7.31 15.78
N TYR A 293 16.91 -8.56 15.34
CA TYR A 293 17.85 -9.03 14.32
C TYR A 293 17.68 -8.25 13.00
N LEU A 294 16.44 -8.01 12.56
CA LEU A 294 16.17 -7.21 11.35
C LEU A 294 16.61 -5.75 11.51
N LYS A 295 16.39 -5.17 12.69
CA LYS A 295 16.85 -3.81 13.02
C LYS A 295 18.37 -3.71 13.05
N ASP A 296 19.04 -4.63 13.73
CA ASP A 296 20.51 -4.65 13.87
C ASP A 296 21.21 -4.88 12.50
N LYS A 297 20.50 -5.38 11.48
CA LYS A 297 20.97 -5.55 10.10
C LYS A 297 20.49 -4.44 9.13
N ASP A 298 19.95 -3.33 9.66
CA ASP A 298 19.42 -2.19 8.89
C ASP A 298 18.36 -2.57 7.81
N ILE A 299 17.52 -3.58 8.10
CA ILE A 299 16.46 -4.05 7.20
C ILE A 299 15.13 -3.33 7.45
N ILE A 300 14.87 -3.01 8.71
CA ILE A 300 13.67 -2.29 9.16
C ILE A 300 14.11 -1.00 9.85
N SER A 301 13.31 0.04 9.68
CA SER A 301 13.47 1.32 10.37
C SER A 301 13.12 1.22 11.86
N ASP A 302 13.45 2.26 12.64
CA ASP A 302 13.02 2.36 14.03
C ASP A 302 11.49 2.27 14.17
N ASN A 303 10.76 2.98 13.31
CA ASN A 303 9.30 2.95 13.30
C ASN A 303 8.76 1.54 13.02
N GLU A 304 9.29 0.84 12.01
CA GLU A 304 8.84 -0.52 11.70
C GLU A 304 9.20 -1.53 12.79
N TYR A 305 10.32 -1.31 13.49
CA TYR A 305 10.67 -2.09 14.67
C TYR A 305 9.65 -1.85 15.78
N ASP A 306 9.28 -0.59 16.02
CA ASP A 306 8.30 -0.22 17.02
C ASP A 306 6.90 -0.75 16.65
N ASP A 307 6.50 -0.72 15.38
CA ASP A 307 5.25 -1.29 14.89
C ASP A 307 5.17 -2.80 15.16
N ILE A 308 6.23 -3.56 14.83
CA ILE A 308 6.30 -5.00 15.18
C ILE A 308 6.26 -5.16 16.70
N LEU A 309 6.88 -4.25 17.44
CA LEU A 309 6.92 -4.30 18.89
C LEU A 309 5.56 -4.00 19.53
N VAL A 310 4.72 -3.13 18.98
CA VAL A 310 3.36 -2.84 19.47
C VAL A 310 2.56 -4.14 19.57
N TYR A 311 2.72 -5.04 18.60
CA TYR A 311 2.09 -6.37 18.62
C TYR A 311 2.83 -7.41 19.48
N THR A 312 3.93 -7.02 20.17
CA THR A 312 4.72 -7.87 21.10
C THR A 312 4.90 -7.31 22.52
N GLN A 313 4.61 -6.03 22.77
CA GLN A 313 4.84 -5.37 24.06
C GLN A 313 3.53 -5.28 24.85
N LYS A 314 3.59 -5.66 26.13
CA LYS A 314 2.57 -5.53 27.17
C LYS A 314 2.92 -4.29 28.01
N ASP A 315 1.96 -3.51 28.49
CA ASP A 315 2.25 -2.56 29.58
C ASP A 315 2.31 -3.28 30.94
N PRO A 316 3.16 -2.83 31.89
CA PRO A 316 4.52 -2.30 31.75
C PRO A 316 5.54 -3.18 32.51
N VAL A 317 6.80 -3.06 32.07
CA VAL A 317 8.08 -3.20 32.81
C VAL A 317 8.08 -4.05 34.10
N ASP A 318 8.85 -5.15 34.12
CA ASP A 318 10.00 -5.18 35.02
C ASP A 318 11.08 -6.18 34.61
N LEU A 319 12.30 -5.64 34.62
CA LEU A 319 13.56 -6.36 34.67
C LEU A 319 13.81 -6.73 36.13
N ASP A 320 14.28 -7.95 36.33
CA ASP A 320 15.03 -8.45 37.49
C ASP A 320 14.26 -9.04 38.69
N GLU A 321 14.66 -10.30 38.97
CA GLU A 321 14.85 -10.96 40.27
C GLU A 321 13.66 -11.26 41.23
N GLU A 322 13.39 -12.58 41.33
CA GLU A 322 13.27 -13.38 42.57
C GLU A 322 12.21 -13.05 43.67
N TYR A 323 11.36 -14.08 43.87
CA TYR A 323 10.68 -14.54 45.10
C TYR A 323 9.37 -13.91 45.61
N GLU A 324 8.45 -14.86 45.81
CA GLU A 324 7.38 -15.00 46.82
C GLU A 324 5.96 -14.54 46.47
N ASP A 325 5.15 -15.60 46.29
CA ASP A 325 3.70 -15.74 46.34
C ASP A 325 3.07 -15.08 47.58
N GLU A 326 1.76 -14.81 47.48
CA GLU A 326 0.84 -14.27 48.50
C GLU A 326 0.57 -12.75 48.39
N GLY A 327 -0.13 -12.35 47.32
CA GLY A 327 -0.75 -11.01 47.23
C GLY A 327 -1.71 -10.78 46.05
N GLU A 328 -1.69 -11.64 45.01
CA GLU A 328 -2.42 -11.37 43.75
C GLU A 328 -3.94 -11.48 43.83
N ASP A 329 -4.51 -12.19 44.81
CA ASP A 329 -5.97 -12.36 44.89
C ASP A 329 -6.70 -11.07 45.30
N GLN A 330 -6.05 -10.19 46.06
CA GLN A 330 -6.66 -8.91 46.44
C GLN A 330 -6.62 -7.89 45.28
N ALA A 331 -5.57 -7.92 44.45
CA ALA A 331 -5.39 -6.99 43.34
C ALA A 331 -6.33 -7.28 42.15
N ILE A 332 -6.67 -8.55 41.93
CA ILE A 332 -7.66 -8.95 40.91
C ILE A 332 -9.08 -8.64 41.39
N GLU A 333 -9.39 -8.86 42.67
CA GLU A 333 -10.67 -8.39 43.23
C GLU A 333 -10.78 -6.87 43.19
N ASP A 334 -9.72 -6.13 43.49
CA ASP A 334 -9.70 -4.66 43.39
C ASP A 334 -9.81 -4.17 41.93
N PHE A 335 -9.22 -4.88 40.95
CA PHE A 335 -9.30 -4.54 39.52
C PHE A 335 -10.65 -4.89 38.89
N LEU A 336 -11.22 -6.05 39.21
CA LEU A 336 -12.59 -6.39 38.79
C LEU A 336 -13.61 -5.50 39.51
N ALA A 337 -13.35 -5.15 40.78
CA ALA A 337 -14.10 -4.10 41.45
C ALA A 337 -13.89 -2.74 40.76
N SER A 338 -12.74 -2.43 40.16
CA SER A 338 -12.51 -1.18 39.41
C SER A 338 -13.25 -1.11 38.07
N LEU A 339 -13.47 -2.25 37.40
CA LEU A 339 -14.26 -2.35 36.16
C LEU A 339 -15.77 -2.24 36.40
N PHE A 340 -16.23 -2.47 37.64
CA PHE A 340 -17.62 -2.34 38.06
C PHE A 340 -17.82 -1.29 39.17
N SER A 341 -16.78 -0.56 39.57
CA SER A 341 -16.87 0.57 40.49
C SER A 341 -17.33 1.77 39.70
N GLU A 342 -18.29 2.50 40.26
CA GLU A 342 -18.68 3.82 39.77
C GLU A 342 -17.43 4.61 39.36
N SER A 343 -17.44 5.10 38.12
CA SER A 343 -16.37 5.92 37.55
C SER A 343 -15.80 6.84 38.61
N GLU A 344 -14.46 6.90 38.73
CA GLU A 344 -13.84 8.02 39.44
C GLU A 344 -14.49 9.27 38.89
N LYS A 345 -15.26 9.95 39.75
CA LYS A 345 -16.12 11.05 39.31
C LYS A 345 -15.21 12.08 38.67
N LEU A 346 -15.24 12.11 37.33
CA LEU A 346 -14.71 13.20 36.53
C LEU A 346 -15.15 14.49 37.22
N PRO A 347 -14.29 15.52 37.31
CA PRO A 347 -14.66 16.76 37.95
C PRO A 347 -16.01 17.21 37.38
N VAL A 348 -17.03 17.33 38.23
CA VAL A 348 -18.43 17.48 37.84
C VAL A 348 -18.58 18.83 37.15
N VAL A 349 -18.50 18.83 35.81
CA VAL A 349 -18.66 20.02 34.97
C VAL A 349 -20.15 20.35 34.82
N PHE A 350 -20.97 19.30 34.65
CA PHE A 350 -22.42 19.38 34.64
C PHE A 350 -23.02 18.33 35.58
N ASP A 351 -24.33 18.44 35.84
CA ASP A 351 -25.05 17.39 36.56
C ASP A 351 -25.11 16.09 35.73
N SER A 352 -25.37 14.96 36.39
CA SER A 352 -25.35 13.64 35.77
C SER A 352 -26.36 13.46 34.62
N GLN A 353 -27.47 14.20 34.61
CA GLN A 353 -28.42 14.14 33.48
C GLN A 353 -27.86 14.89 32.28
N THR A 354 -27.24 16.04 32.51
CA THR A 354 -26.62 16.83 31.45
C THR A 354 -25.42 16.12 30.84
N ASP A 355 -24.55 15.50 31.65
CA ASP A 355 -23.42 14.71 31.14
C ASP A 355 -23.90 13.54 30.27
N LYS A 356 -24.92 12.79 30.73
CA LYS A 356 -25.51 11.72 29.94
C LYS A 356 -26.08 12.25 28.62
N MET A 357 -26.79 13.37 28.64
CA MET A 357 -27.31 14.00 27.42
C MET A 357 -26.19 14.37 26.45
N LEU A 358 -25.09 14.95 26.94
CA LEU A 358 -23.94 15.32 26.12
C LEU A 358 -23.25 14.08 25.51
N ASP A 359 -23.15 13.00 26.26
CA ASP A 359 -22.62 11.71 25.78
C ASP A 359 -23.45 11.14 24.63
N GLU A 360 -24.78 11.13 24.76
CA GLU A 360 -25.70 10.72 23.69
C GLU A 360 -25.58 11.61 22.43
N TYR A 361 -25.40 12.93 22.61
CA TYR A 361 -25.11 13.84 21.50
C TYR A 361 -23.83 13.45 20.75
N LEU A 362 -22.75 13.16 21.50
CA LEU A 362 -21.49 12.77 20.88
C LEU A 362 -21.69 11.49 20.05
N LYS A 363 -22.24 10.43 20.64
CA LYS A 363 -22.55 9.17 19.94
C LYS A 363 -23.36 9.40 18.67
N SER A 364 -24.43 10.18 18.77
CA SER A 364 -25.31 10.49 17.64
C SER A 364 -24.61 11.30 16.55
N PHE A 365 -23.74 12.25 16.90
CA PHE A 365 -22.97 12.98 15.90
C PHE A 365 -22.00 12.08 15.16
N VAL A 366 -21.32 11.19 15.86
CA VAL A 366 -20.34 10.32 15.21
C VAL A 366 -21.00 9.28 14.33
N ALA A 367 -22.14 8.75 14.77
CA ALA A 367 -23.02 7.90 13.99
C ALA A 367 -23.50 8.52 12.66
N LEU A 368 -23.86 9.81 12.71
CA LEU A 368 -24.42 10.55 11.58
C LEU A 368 -23.35 11.06 10.64
N TYR A 369 -22.25 11.58 11.20
CA TYR A 369 -21.26 12.35 10.44
C TYR A 369 -19.93 11.62 10.28
N GLY A 370 -19.66 10.58 11.07
CA GLY A 370 -18.39 9.86 11.14
C GLY A 370 -17.26 10.65 11.79
N LEU A 371 -17.21 11.96 11.54
CA LEU A 371 -16.24 12.92 12.04
C LEU A 371 -16.93 14.27 12.21
N ILE A 372 -16.81 14.86 13.39
CA ILE A 372 -17.29 16.22 13.69
C ILE A 372 -16.26 16.93 14.55
N SER A 373 -16.12 18.24 14.38
CA SER A 373 -15.29 19.01 15.28
C SER A 373 -16.01 19.38 16.58
N ALA A 374 -15.26 19.50 17.67
CA ALA A 374 -15.79 19.92 18.96
C ALA A 374 -16.47 21.30 18.88
N GLN A 375 -15.97 22.20 18.02
CA GLN A 375 -16.61 23.49 17.79
C GLN A 375 -17.98 23.35 17.12
N GLN A 376 -18.10 22.54 16.08
CA GLN A 376 -19.38 22.32 15.41
C GLN A 376 -20.36 21.57 16.30
N ALA A 377 -19.89 20.56 17.03
CA ALA A 377 -20.69 19.82 18.00
C ALA A 377 -21.28 20.79 19.05
N TYR A 378 -20.45 21.69 19.60
CA TYR A 378 -20.91 22.74 20.51
C TYR A 378 -21.99 23.62 19.88
N GLN A 379 -21.81 24.09 18.64
CA GLN A 379 -22.79 24.97 18.00
C GLN A 379 -24.16 24.31 17.88
N ILE A 380 -24.20 23.03 17.50
CA ILE A 380 -25.45 22.26 17.39
C ILE A 380 -26.07 22.06 18.77
N ILE A 381 -25.28 21.59 19.74
CA ILE A 381 -25.76 21.34 21.11
C ILE A 381 -26.28 22.63 21.75
N HIS A 382 -25.54 23.73 21.64
CA HIS A 382 -25.90 25.02 22.24
C HIS A 382 -27.17 25.62 21.60
N ALA A 383 -27.35 25.46 20.28
CA ALA A 383 -28.57 25.89 19.61
C ALA A 383 -29.81 25.18 20.15
N GLN A 384 -29.69 23.89 20.48
CA GLN A 384 -30.77 23.08 21.06
C GLN A 384 -30.84 23.18 22.60
N ASN A 385 -29.76 23.60 23.25
CA ASN A 385 -29.59 23.68 24.70
C ASN A 385 -28.82 24.96 25.08
N PRO A 386 -29.46 26.14 25.06
CA PRO A 386 -28.77 27.42 25.28
C PRO A 386 -28.12 27.57 26.67
N SER A 387 -28.46 26.71 27.63
CA SER A 387 -27.89 26.67 28.98
C SER A 387 -26.48 26.08 29.06
N ILE A 388 -26.02 25.39 28.02
CA ILE A 388 -24.67 24.83 27.91
C ILE A 388 -23.74 25.93 27.39
N ASP A 389 -22.88 26.49 28.22
CA ASP A 389 -21.87 27.45 27.75
C ASP A 389 -20.60 26.77 27.26
N LYS A 390 -19.84 27.54 26.46
CA LYS A 390 -18.65 27.09 25.77
C LYS A 390 -17.55 26.63 26.71
N GLU A 391 -17.33 27.33 27.81
CA GLU A 391 -16.23 27.04 28.74
C GLU A 391 -16.44 25.71 29.45
N ARG A 392 -17.66 25.48 29.95
CA ARG A 392 -18.04 24.19 30.53
C ARG A 392 -18.04 23.07 29.48
N PHE A 393 -18.53 23.31 28.27
CA PHE A 393 -18.48 22.30 27.21
C PHE A 393 -17.04 21.91 26.83
N ASP A 394 -16.14 22.88 26.70
CA ASP A 394 -14.74 22.61 26.37
C ASP A 394 -14.05 21.82 27.48
N GLN A 395 -14.33 22.15 28.75
CA GLN A 395 -13.84 21.35 29.89
C GLN A 395 -14.37 19.92 29.87
N TYR A 396 -15.65 19.73 29.52
CA TYR A 396 -16.24 18.39 29.35
C TYR A 396 -15.54 17.57 28.26
N ILE A 397 -15.26 18.18 27.10
CA ILE A 397 -14.51 17.52 26.01
C ILE A 397 -13.07 17.19 26.42
N GLN A 398 -12.40 18.08 27.13
CA GLN A 398 -11.03 17.86 27.63
C GLN A 398 -10.96 16.74 28.67
N ASN A 399 -11.96 16.62 29.55
CA ASN A 399 -12.01 15.54 30.53
C ASN A 399 -12.14 14.15 29.88
N LYS A 400 -12.67 14.09 28.66
CA LYS A 400 -12.86 12.86 27.87
C LYS A 400 -11.74 12.61 26.86
N PHE A 401 -10.70 13.45 26.87
CA PHE A 401 -9.52 13.27 26.05
C PHE A 401 -8.78 12.00 26.51
N ASN A 402 -8.43 11.10 25.58
CA ASN A 402 -7.87 9.77 25.83
C ASN A 402 -8.83 8.70 26.39
N GLU A 403 -10.13 9.00 26.59
CA GLU A 403 -11.14 7.95 26.81
C GLU A 403 -11.44 7.25 25.48
N MET A 404 -10.88 6.06 25.26
CA MET A 404 -11.25 5.24 24.11
C MET A 404 -12.53 4.47 24.43
N THR A 405 -13.65 4.94 23.87
CA THR A 405 -14.90 4.18 23.88
C THR A 405 -15.09 3.48 22.53
N MET A 406 -15.84 2.38 22.52
CA MET A 406 -16.22 1.70 21.27
C MET A 406 -17.14 2.57 20.38
N GLU A 407 -17.72 3.63 20.93
CA GLU A 407 -18.76 4.44 20.29
C GLU A 407 -18.18 5.73 19.67
N TYR A 408 -17.22 6.38 20.34
CA TYR A 408 -16.50 7.55 19.83
C TYR A 408 -15.12 7.71 20.45
N PHE A 409 -14.24 8.41 19.72
CA PHE A 409 -12.91 8.81 20.20
C PHE A 409 -12.67 10.30 19.92
N ILE A 410 -11.94 10.97 20.83
CA ILE A 410 -11.64 12.40 20.77
C ILE A 410 -10.13 12.57 20.59
N ILE A 411 -9.73 13.35 19.57
CA ILE A 411 -8.32 13.59 19.23
C ILE A 411 -8.04 15.06 18.92
N ASP A 412 -6.81 15.49 19.18
CA ASP A 412 -6.26 16.69 18.54
C ASP A 412 -5.68 16.30 17.17
N PHE A 413 -6.33 16.78 16.12
CA PHE A 413 -5.94 16.47 14.75
C PHE A 413 -4.53 16.97 14.40
N ARG A 414 -4.02 18.02 15.07
CA ARG A 414 -2.66 18.53 14.81
C ARG A 414 -1.60 17.64 15.40
N GLU A 415 -1.84 17.13 16.60
CA GLU A 415 -0.90 16.22 17.26
C GLU A 415 -0.84 14.89 16.49
N ALA A 416 -2.00 14.41 16.01
CA ALA A 416 -2.10 13.18 15.24
C ALA A 416 -1.57 13.29 13.80
N PHE A 417 -1.72 14.45 13.13
CA PHE A 417 -1.41 14.60 11.69
C PHE A 417 -0.54 15.82 11.37
N GLN A 418 0.78 15.63 11.33
CA GLN A 418 1.76 16.71 11.14
C GLN A 418 1.87 17.25 9.70
N ASN A 419 1.35 16.52 8.70
CA ASN A 419 1.54 16.82 7.27
C ASN A 419 0.29 17.36 6.55
N VAL A 420 -0.76 17.77 7.29
CA VAL A 420 -2.02 18.21 6.68
C VAL A 420 -2.36 19.63 7.11
N ASN A 421 -2.59 20.51 6.12
CA ASN A 421 -2.99 21.90 6.34
C ASN A 421 -4.47 21.99 6.76
N ILE A 422 -4.77 21.59 7.99
CA ILE A 422 -6.11 21.65 8.61
C ILE A 422 -6.07 22.70 9.72
N ALA A 423 -7.17 23.44 9.91
CA ALA A 423 -7.30 24.39 11.00
C ALA A 423 -7.17 23.68 12.35
N PRO A 424 -6.58 24.32 13.38
CA PRO A 424 -6.40 23.73 14.71
C PRO A 424 -7.75 23.38 15.34
N GLU A 425 -8.12 22.10 15.40
CA GLU A 425 -9.43 21.70 15.91
C GLU A 425 -9.40 20.32 16.57
N ILE A 426 -10.12 20.20 17.68
CA ILE A 426 -10.39 18.92 18.35
C ILE A 426 -11.52 18.23 17.60
N PHE A 427 -11.35 16.96 17.29
CA PHE A 427 -12.36 16.17 16.58
C PHE A 427 -12.87 15.02 17.43
N ILE A 428 -14.15 14.73 17.24
CA ILE A 428 -14.84 13.54 17.72
C ILE A 428 -15.09 12.66 16.49
N PHE A 429 -14.64 11.41 16.51
CA PHE A 429 -14.77 10.49 15.37
C PHE A 429 -15.08 9.06 15.80
N SER A 430 -15.55 8.25 14.84
CA SER A 430 -15.99 6.88 15.14
C SER A 430 -14.85 5.92 14.81
N PRO A 431 -14.32 5.18 15.80
CA PRO A 431 -13.27 4.19 15.55
C PRO A 431 -13.77 3.06 14.64
N LEU A 432 -15.08 2.80 14.62
CA LEU A 432 -15.69 1.78 13.77
C LEU A 432 -15.79 2.21 12.29
N LEU A 433 -16.01 3.50 12.03
CA LEU A 433 -16.15 4.02 10.67
C LEU A 433 -14.81 4.31 10.01
N ILE A 434 -13.78 4.57 10.82
CA ILE A 434 -12.46 5.02 10.35
C ILE A 434 -11.39 4.07 10.89
N LYS A 435 -11.21 2.96 10.18
CA LYS A 435 -10.31 1.85 10.53
C LYS A 435 -8.82 2.17 10.47
N ASP A 436 -8.44 3.31 9.87
CA ASP A 436 -7.06 3.69 9.57
C ASP A 436 -6.91 5.21 9.78
N GLY A 437 -6.00 5.61 10.68
CA GLY A 437 -5.74 6.99 11.04
C GLY A 437 -5.40 7.86 9.83
N ASP A 438 -4.73 7.32 8.81
CA ASP A 438 -4.31 8.09 7.63
C ASP A 438 -5.49 8.53 6.74
N ARG A 439 -6.68 7.94 6.94
CA ARG A 439 -7.89 8.29 6.18
C ARG A 439 -8.67 9.43 6.80
N LEU A 440 -8.46 9.75 8.08
CA LEU A 440 -9.13 10.85 8.80
C LEU A 440 -8.96 12.20 8.08
N PRO A 441 -7.74 12.60 7.66
CA PRO A 441 -7.56 13.86 6.92
C PRO A 441 -8.24 13.88 5.55
N SER A 442 -8.27 12.75 4.85
CA SER A 442 -8.93 12.62 3.54
C SER A 442 -10.46 12.70 3.68
N PHE A 443 -10.99 12.05 4.71
CA PHE A 443 -12.40 12.10 5.07
C PHE A 443 -12.85 13.52 5.43
N TYR A 444 -12.08 14.21 6.28
CA TYR A 444 -12.30 15.61 6.60
C TYR A 444 -12.35 16.51 5.36
N LYS A 445 -11.35 16.37 4.46
CA LYS A 445 -11.28 17.14 3.21
C LYS A 445 -12.49 16.91 2.32
N HIS A 446 -12.98 15.68 2.22
CA HIS A 446 -14.15 15.34 1.41
C HIS A 446 -15.43 16.00 1.92
N GLN A 447 -15.55 16.16 3.24
CA GLN A 447 -16.72 16.78 3.87
C GLN A 447 -16.65 18.32 3.95
N GLN A 448 -15.55 18.92 3.48
CA GLN A 448 -15.31 20.35 3.63
C GLN A 448 -16.29 21.15 2.77
N GLY A 449 -16.98 22.12 3.39
CA GLY A 449 -17.97 22.97 2.70
C GLY A 449 -19.38 22.36 2.62
N LEU A 450 -19.59 21.12 3.06
CA LEU A 450 -20.92 20.52 3.17
C LEU A 450 -21.62 20.94 4.48
N PRO A 451 -22.92 21.28 4.44
CA PRO A 451 -23.67 21.59 5.66
C PRO A 451 -24.01 20.31 6.43
N TYR A 452 -24.06 20.41 7.76
CA TYR A 452 -24.52 19.31 8.61
C TYR A 452 -26.03 19.17 8.52
N TYR A 453 -26.50 17.94 8.32
CA TYR A 453 -27.89 17.59 8.60
C TYR A 453 -28.09 17.64 10.12
N ILE A 454 -29.03 18.44 10.61
CA ILE A 454 -29.27 18.61 12.05
C ILE A 454 -30.66 18.06 12.38
N PRO A 455 -30.77 16.85 12.96
CA PRO A 455 -32.03 16.32 13.44
C PRO A 455 -32.58 17.11 14.63
N GLU A 456 -33.87 16.93 14.91
CA GLU A 456 -34.49 17.40 16.15
C GLU A 456 -33.79 16.81 17.38
N LYS A 457 -33.83 17.56 18.50
CA LYS A 457 -33.13 17.19 19.73
C LYS A 457 -33.50 15.77 20.20
N GLU A 458 -34.78 15.43 20.15
CA GLU A 458 -35.31 14.14 20.62
C GLU A 458 -34.71 12.96 19.85
N VAL A 459 -34.32 13.16 18.59
CA VAL A 459 -33.69 12.14 17.75
C VAL A 459 -32.21 11.94 18.12
N LEU A 460 -31.52 13.02 18.49
CA LEU A 460 -30.09 13.00 18.83
C LEU A 460 -29.81 12.48 20.24
N ILE A 461 -30.80 12.52 21.14
CA ILE A 461 -30.67 12.06 22.54
C ILE A 461 -31.46 10.77 22.83
N ASP A 462 -32.00 10.12 21.80
CA ASP A 462 -32.67 8.84 21.95
C ASP A 462 -31.62 7.76 22.23
N ASN A 463 -31.67 7.12 23.41
CA ASN A 463 -30.73 6.05 23.77
C ASN A 463 -30.90 4.79 22.89
N ASN A 464 -31.95 4.72 22.06
CA ASN A 464 -32.12 3.69 21.03
C ASN A 464 -31.53 4.11 19.67
N PHE A 465 -30.94 5.30 19.59
CA PHE A 465 -30.26 5.79 18.42
C PHE A 465 -29.00 4.96 18.18
N ASN A 466 -29.18 3.84 17.51
CA ASN A 466 -28.07 3.00 17.12
C ASN A 466 -27.32 3.72 15.97
N PRO A 467 -25.99 3.87 16.07
CA PRO A 467 -25.16 4.45 15.02
C PRO A 467 -25.34 3.79 13.64
N PHE A 468 -25.89 2.59 13.62
CA PHE A 468 -26.22 1.78 12.46
C PHE A 468 -27.72 1.51 12.28
N ALA A 469 -28.61 1.80 13.25
CA ALA A 469 -30.01 1.32 13.23
C ALA A 469 -31.12 2.39 13.18
N ASN A 470 -30.83 3.59 12.69
CA ASN A 470 -31.87 4.38 12.00
C ASN A 470 -32.25 3.79 10.61
N ILE A 471 -31.91 2.51 10.45
CA ILE A 471 -32.26 1.60 9.37
C ILE A 471 -33.31 0.58 9.89
N SER A 472 -33.76 0.65 11.15
CA SER A 472 -34.63 -0.35 11.80
C SER A 472 -35.83 -0.80 10.96
N ASN A 473 -36.54 0.14 10.32
CA ASN A 473 -37.63 -0.18 9.40
C ASN A 473 -37.12 -0.96 8.16
N TYR A 474 -36.03 -0.51 7.56
CA TYR A 474 -35.40 -1.16 6.42
C TYR A 474 -34.71 -2.49 6.76
N GLN A 475 -34.22 -2.64 7.99
CA GLN A 475 -33.65 -3.88 8.50
C GLN A 475 -34.75 -4.92 8.66
N GLN A 476 -35.89 -4.54 9.23
CA GLN A 476 -37.04 -5.43 9.33
C GLN A 476 -37.55 -5.84 7.94
N ASP A 477 -37.68 -4.90 7.00
CA ASP A 477 -38.08 -5.19 5.62
C ASP A 477 -37.08 -6.13 4.91
N LEU A 478 -35.78 -5.92 5.13
CA LEU A 478 -34.73 -6.75 4.54
C LEU A 478 -34.68 -8.15 5.18
N GLU A 479 -34.82 -8.24 6.51
CA GLU A 479 -34.92 -9.52 7.22
C GLU A 479 -36.15 -10.31 6.76
N GLU A 480 -37.32 -9.67 6.61
CA GLU A 480 -38.52 -10.34 6.12
C GLU A 480 -38.33 -10.86 4.69
N LEU A 481 -37.70 -10.06 3.82
CA LEU A 481 -37.44 -10.46 2.44
C LEU A 481 -36.41 -11.60 2.37
N LEU A 482 -35.32 -11.53 3.14
CA LEU A 482 -34.29 -12.56 3.22
C LEU A 482 -34.84 -13.89 3.78
N ALA A 483 -35.69 -13.83 4.81
CA ALA A 483 -36.33 -15.01 5.36
C ALA A 483 -37.31 -15.65 4.36
N ASN A 484 -38.17 -14.84 3.73
CA ASN A 484 -39.25 -15.36 2.88
C ASN A 484 -38.77 -15.81 1.49
N GLN A 485 -37.83 -15.09 0.88
CA GLN A 485 -37.37 -15.36 -0.48
C GLN A 485 -36.14 -16.28 -0.52
N TYR A 486 -35.29 -16.25 0.52
CA TYR A 486 -34.01 -16.93 0.54
C TYR A 486 -33.86 -17.95 1.68
N GLY A 487 -34.85 -18.05 2.58
CA GLY A 487 -34.91 -19.08 3.61
C GLY A 487 -33.93 -18.88 4.78
N LEU A 488 -33.34 -17.69 4.91
CA LEU A 488 -32.46 -17.37 6.03
C LEU A 488 -33.23 -17.33 7.36
N SER A 489 -32.57 -17.75 8.45
CA SER A 489 -33.17 -17.75 9.79
C SER A 489 -32.13 -17.59 10.89
N GLY A 490 -32.57 -17.31 12.12
CA GLY A 490 -31.69 -17.21 13.28
C GLY A 490 -30.63 -16.11 13.14
N ASP A 491 -29.42 -16.39 13.63
CA ASP A 491 -28.30 -15.44 13.62
C ASP A 491 -27.81 -15.12 12.20
N ASP A 492 -27.99 -16.06 11.27
CA ASP A 492 -27.57 -15.91 9.88
C ASP A 492 -28.41 -14.85 9.15
N LEU A 493 -29.73 -14.82 9.44
CA LEU A 493 -30.62 -13.77 8.97
C LEU A 493 -30.24 -12.40 9.53
N LYS A 494 -29.95 -12.35 10.84
CA LYS A 494 -29.58 -11.11 11.52
C LYS A 494 -28.24 -10.57 11.02
N GLY A 495 -27.26 -11.46 10.82
CA GLY A 495 -25.95 -11.13 10.25
C GLY A 495 -26.06 -10.62 8.82
N ALA A 496 -26.77 -11.34 7.95
CA ALA A 496 -26.96 -10.98 6.55
C ALA A 496 -27.61 -9.60 6.38
N ALA A 497 -28.68 -9.33 7.14
CA ALA A 497 -29.37 -8.04 7.11
C ALA A 497 -28.47 -6.92 7.64
N PHE A 498 -27.83 -7.11 8.79
CA PHE A 498 -26.96 -6.10 9.39
C PHE A 498 -25.78 -5.75 8.48
N LEU A 499 -25.07 -6.75 7.96
CA LEU A 499 -23.88 -6.56 7.13
C LEU A 499 -24.24 -5.98 5.76
N SER A 500 -25.38 -6.34 5.17
CA SER A 500 -25.88 -5.72 3.94
C SER A 500 -26.11 -4.22 4.13
N LEU A 501 -26.78 -3.85 5.22
CA LEU A 501 -27.06 -2.45 5.55
C LEU A 501 -25.78 -1.68 5.89
N TYR A 502 -24.87 -2.30 6.63
CA TYR A 502 -23.55 -1.76 6.91
C TYR A 502 -22.78 -1.51 5.62
N GLN A 503 -22.74 -2.47 4.70
CA GLN A 503 -22.06 -2.34 3.42
C GLN A 503 -22.69 -1.24 2.54
N LEU A 504 -24.03 -1.14 2.52
CA LEU A 504 -24.70 -0.02 1.85
C LEU A 504 -24.32 1.31 2.49
N LYS A 505 -24.30 1.38 3.84
CA LYS A 505 -23.93 2.60 4.59
C LYS A 505 -22.47 2.99 4.43
N MET A 506 -21.58 2.04 4.13
CA MET A 506 -20.11 2.22 4.11
C MET A 506 -19.44 2.17 2.72
N SER A 507 -20.18 1.76 1.69
CA SER A 507 -19.72 1.75 0.29
C SER A 507 -19.22 3.11 -0.22
N ALA A 508 -18.17 3.11 -1.04
CA ALA A 508 -17.32 4.27 -1.35
C ALA A 508 -18.02 5.50 -2.00
N TYR A 509 -17.82 6.66 -1.36
CA TYR A 509 -17.47 8.03 -1.79
C TYR A 509 -17.90 8.66 -3.15
N GLY A 510 -18.86 8.12 -3.89
CA GLY A 510 -19.42 8.79 -5.07
C GLY A 510 -20.75 9.50 -4.76
N LEU A 511 -20.92 10.75 -5.22
CA LEU A 511 -22.24 11.38 -5.33
C LEU A 511 -23.01 10.89 -6.57
N GLU A 512 -22.34 10.10 -7.43
CA GLU A 512 -22.91 9.54 -8.66
C GLU A 512 -23.85 8.35 -8.38
N LEU A 513 -24.92 8.22 -9.16
CA LEU A 513 -25.80 7.02 -9.18
C LEU A 513 -25.05 5.70 -9.46
N SER A 514 -23.87 5.77 -10.10
CA SER A 514 -22.95 4.64 -10.31
C SER A 514 -22.48 4.03 -8.98
N SER A 515 -22.33 4.84 -7.92
CA SER A 515 -21.91 4.41 -6.58
C SER A 515 -22.96 3.56 -5.86
N VAL A 516 -24.25 3.83 -6.09
CA VAL A 516 -25.36 3.05 -5.52
C VAL A 516 -25.40 1.65 -6.12
N ASN A 517 -25.20 1.54 -7.44
CA ASN A 517 -25.11 0.23 -8.10
C ASN A 517 -23.87 -0.55 -7.67
N GLU A 518 -22.73 0.12 -7.47
CA GLU A 518 -21.52 -0.52 -6.93
C GLU A 518 -21.73 -1.03 -5.50
N ALA A 519 -22.39 -0.24 -4.65
CA ALA A 519 -22.76 -0.64 -3.29
C ALA A 519 -23.65 -1.89 -3.28
N ILE A 520 -24.67 -1.91 -4.14
CA ILE A 520 -25.59 -3.03 -4.29
C ILE A 520 -24.85 -4.26 -4.82
N ASN A 521 -23.94 -4.09 -5.78
CA ASN A 521 -23.13 -5.20 -6.29
C ASN A 521 -22.27 -5.84 -5.20
N LYS A 522 -21.69 -5.03 -4.30
CA LYS A 522 -20.92 -5.54 -3.16
C LYS A 522 -21.80 -6.29 -2.15
N VAL A 523 -23.00 -5.79 -1.88
CA VAL A 523 -23.98 -6.50 -1.04
C VAL A 523 -24.39 -7.82 -1.66
N VAL A 524 -24.65 -7.85 -2.97
CA VAL A 524 -25.02 -9.07 -3.70
C VAL A 524 -23.87 -10.07 -3.70
N ALA A 525 -22.63 -9.62 -3.90
CA ALA A 525 -21.44 -10.47 -3.80
C ALA A 525 -21.31 -11.07 -2.39
N PHE A 526 -21.39 -10.23 -1.36
CA PHE A 526 -21.36 -10.65 0.04
C PHE A 526 -22.45 -11.69 0.37
N LEU A 527 -23.71 -11.44 -0.01
CA LEU A 527 -24.82 -12.37 0.21
C LEU A 527 -24.62 -13.72 -0.50
N ASN A 528 -23.88 -13.73 -1.61
CA ASN A 528 -23.57 -14.95 -2.35
C ASN A 528 -22.37 -15.70 -1.77
N GLU A 529 -21.36 -14.99 -1.29
CA GLU A 529 -20.09 -15.55 -0.80
C GLU A 529 -20.22 -16.04 0.63
N GLU A 530 -20.89 -15.29 1.50
CA GLU A 530 -20.96 -15.57 2.94
C GLU A 530 -22.22 -16.35 3.34
N HIS A 531 -23.29 -16.26 2.54
CA HIS A 531 -24.58 -16.88 2.85
C HIS A 531 -25.12 -17.79 1.72
N ASP A 532 -24.32 -18.07 0.67
CA ASP A 532 -24.65 -19.00 -0.43
C ASP A 532 -25.97 -18.70 -1.20
N LEU A 533 -26.46 -17.45 -1.19
CA LEU A 533 -27.81 -17.11 -1.67
C LEU A 533 -28.00 -17.11 -3.20
N SER A 534 -26.93 -17.25 -4.00
CA SER A 534 -26.98 -17.32 -5.48
C SER A 534 -27.79 -16.19 -6.17
N VAL A 535 -27.86 -15.02 -5.56
CA VAL A 535 -28.52 -13.80 -6.02
C VAL A 535 -27.89 -13.30 -7.33
N LYS A 536 -28.73 -12.99 -8.33
CA LYS A 536 -28.34 -12.39 -9.60
C LYS A 536 -29.20 -11.17 -9.89
N GLN A 537 -28.68 -10.19 -10.63
CA GLN A 537 -29.48 -9.05 -11.09
C GLN A 537 -30.42 -9.47 -12.24
N ASP A 538 -31.48 -10.18 -11.90
CA ASP A 538 -32.51 -10.65 -12.81
C ASP A 538 -33.91 -10.41 -12.22
N LYS A 539 -34.94 -10.78 -13.00
CA LYS A 539 -36.34 -10.61 -12.57
C LYS A 539 -36.70 -11.40 -11.31
N THR A 540 -35.97 -12.47 -11.00
CA THR A 540 -36.24 -13.32 -9.84
C THR A 540 -35.86 -12.60 -8.55
N ASN A 541 -34.78 -11.82 -8.57
CA ASN A 541 -34.27 -11.09 -7.42
C ASN A 541 -34.65 -9.60 -7.43
N GLU A 542 -35.52 -9.17 -8.35
CA GLU A 542 -36.00 -7.79 -8.47
C GLU A 542 -36.51 -7.17 -7.15
N PRO A 543 -37.25 -7.89 -6.28
CA PRO A 543 -37.68 -7.36 -4.98
C PRO A 543 -36.52 -6.98 -4.06
N LEU A 544 -35.50 -7.85 -3.95
CA LEU A 544 -34.29 -7.58 -3.16
C LEU A 544 -33.54 -6.37 -3.73
N ILE A 545 -33.31 -6.33 -5.04
CA ILE A 545 -32.59 -5.23 -5.68
C ILE A 545 -33.33 -3.89 -5.49
N LYS A 546 -34.66 -3.86 -5.64
CA LYS A 546 -35.46 -2.65 -5.39
C LYS A 546 -35.38 -2.18 -3.95
N LEU A 547 -35.43 -3.11 -3.00
CA LEU A 547 -35.31 -2.78 -1.58
C LEU A 547 -33.92 -2.21 -1.28
N LEU A 548 -32.84 -2.82 -1.79
CA LEU A 548 -31.48 -2.31 -1.62
C LEU A 548 -31.28 -0.92 -2.26
N VAL A 549 -31.87 -0.65 -3.43
CA VAL A 549 -31.87 0.69 -4.05
C VAL A 549 -32.60 1.72 -3.18
N LEU A 550 -33.79 1.36 -2.69
CA LEU A 550 -34.60 2.22 -1.82
C LEU A 550 -33.81 2.59 -0.55
N ILE A 551 -33.19 1.59 0.08
CA ILE A 551 -32.36 1.77 1.28
C ILE A 551 -31.16 2.66 0.94
N ALA A 552 -30.39 2.34 -0.09
CA ALA A 552 -29.19 3.08 -0.47
C ALA A 552 -29.45 4.56 -0.78
N THR A 553 -30.67 4.88 -1.22
CA THR A 553 -31.11 6.24 -1.57
C THR A 553 -31.55 7.06 -0.34
N ASN A 554 -32.14 6.41 0.67
CA ASN A 554 -32.74 7.06 1.83
C ASN A 554 -31.90 6.96 3.11
N ILE A 555 -30.85 6.13 3.12
CA ILE A 555 -29.95 6.02 4.26
C ILE A 555 -29.09 7.28 4.44
N TRP A 556 -28.97 7.74 5.68
CA TRP A 556 -28.09 8.84 6.07
C TRP A 556 -26.62 8.41 6.14
N ARG A 557 -25.74 9.19 5.49
CA ARG A 557 -24.34 8.81 5.27
C ARG A 557 -23.35 9.74 5.97
N PRO A 558 -22.30 9.18 6.61
CA PRO A 558 -21.24 9.98 7.22
C PRO A 558 -20.57 10.98 6.27
N TRP A 559 -20.14 10.54 5.09
CA TRP A 559 -19.44 11.42 4.13
C TRP A 559 -20.32 12.54 3.55
N ASN A 560 -21.64 12.41 3.62
CA ASN A 560 -22.59 13.44 3.24
C ASN A 560 -23.04 14.31 4.42
N ARG A 561 -22.26 14.37 5.51
CA ARG A 561 -22.62 15.13 6.73
C ARG A 561 -24.00 14.76 7.28
N GLY A 562 -24.36 13.48 7.20
CA GLY A 562 -25.61 12.93 7.72
C GLY A 562 -26.81 13.10 6.80
N TRP A 563 -26.65 13.65 5.60
CA TRP A 563 -27.73 13.70 4.61
C TRP A 563 -27.89 12.38 3.85
N SER A 564 -29.11 12.07 3.44
CA SER A 564 -29.38 10.99 2.49
C SER A 564 -29.17 11.48 1.06
N ASN A 565 -28.92 10.56 0.12
CA ASN A 565 -28.78 10.92 -1.29
C ASN A 565 -30.04 11.63 -1.81
N TYR A 566 -31.21 11.21 -1.35
CA TYR A 566 -32.48 11.84 -1.70
C TYR A 566 -32.62 13.28 -1.19
N GLU A 567 -32.25 13.56 0.05
CA GLU A 567 -32.37 14.90 0.63
C GLU A 567 -31.35 15.88 0.04
N LEU A 568 -30.13 15.40 -0.30
CA LEU A 568 -29.12 16.21 -1.00
C LEU A 568 -29.64 16.67 -2.36
N LEU A 569 -30.23 15.77 -3.14
CA LEU A 569 -30.79 16.06 -4.47
C LEU A 569 -31.94 17.08 -4.43
N ARG A 570 -32.61 17.22 -3.28
CA ARG A 570 -33.71 18.16 -3.07
C ARG A 570 -33.27 19.54 -2.58
N THR A 571 -32.02 19.66 -2.13
CA THR A 571 -31.48 20.91 -1.61
C THR A 571 -30.85 21.70 -2.75
N LYS A 572 -31.47 22.83 -3.13
CA LYS A 572 -31.10 23.62 -4.32
C LYS A 572 -29.61 24.02 -4.39
N ASP A 573 -29.00 24.33 -3.25
CA ASP A 573 -27.60 24.78 -3.19
C ASP A 573 -26.60 23.62 -3.23
N ILE A 574 -26.97 22.45 -2.69
CA ILE A 574 -26.12 21.27 -2.66
C ILE A 574 -26.17 20.53 -3.99
N ALA A 575 -27.35 20.39 -4.62
CA ALA A 575 -27.47 19.82 -5.96
C ALA A 575 -26.62 20.57 -7.00
N LYS A 576 -26.45 21.88 -6.82
CA LYS A 576 -25.57 22.73 -7.64
C LYS A 576 -24.08 22.45 -7.36
N MET A 577 -23.67 22.36 -6.09
CA MET A 577 -22.29 22.01 -5.72
C MET A 577 -21.89 20.60 -6.17
N VAL A 578 -22.79 19.63 -6.05
CA VAL A 578 -22.57 18.24 -6.50
C VAL A 578 -22.41 18.18 -8.03
N ALA A 579 -23.26 18.88 -8.78
CA ALA A 579 -23.13 19.01 -10.23
C ALA A 579 -21.84 19.73 -10.66
N GLU A 580 -21.29 20.61 -9.82
CA GLU A 580 -20.02 21.30 -10.05
C GLU A 580 -18.79 20.42 -9.70
N MET A 581 -18.94 19.42 -8.82
CA MET A 581 -17.87 18.49 -8.40
C MET A 581 -17.68 17.30 -9.37
N GLU A 582 -18.67 16.94 -10.18
CA GLU A 582 -18.64 15.77 -11.09
C GLU A 582 -18.11 16.05 -12.50
N ILE A 583 -17.46 17.19 -12.76
CA ILE A 583 -17.05 17.52 -14.14
C ILE A 583 -15.54 17.41 -14.37
N ASN A 584 -15.10 16.25 -14.87
CA ASN A 584 -13.84 16.16 -15.61
C ASN A 584 -14.06 16.69 -17.04
N LEU A 585 -13.97 18.01 -17.17
CA LEU A 585 -14.42 18.83 -18.30
C LEU A 585 -13.46 18.90 -19.50
N GLU A 586 -12.37 18.13 -19.50
CA GLU A 586 -11.36 18.25 -20.56
C GLU A 586 -11.77 17.54 -21.87
N ASP A 587 -12.50 16.43 -21.80
CA ASP A 587 -12.97 15.71 -23.00
C ASP A 587 -14.25 14.87 -22.82
N PRO A 588 -15.44 15.51 -22.80
CA PRO A 588 -16.71 14.79 -22.67
C PRO A 588 -16.97 13.86 -23.87
N LYS A 589 -17.35 12.61 -23.61
CA LYS A 589 -17.66 11.59 -24.64
C LYS A 589 -19.01 10.93 -24.39
N LEU A 590 -19.71 10.58 -25.47
CA LEU A 590 -20.89 9.69 -25.38
C LEU A 590 -20.44 8.31 -24.90
N SER A 591 -21.18 7.69 -23.98
CA SER A 591 -20.87 6.34 -23.52
C SER A 591 -21.05 5.33 -24.65
N ASN A 592 -20.29 4.23 -24.60
CA ASN A 592 -20.37 3.17 -25.62
C ASN A 592 -21.78 2.55 -25.75
N GLU A 593 -22.57 2.60 -24.68
CA GLU A 593 -23.96 2.15 -24.66
C GLU A 593 -24.87 3.10 -25.43
N ILE A 594 -24.69 4.42 -25.30
CA ILE A 594 -25.42 5.41 -26.08
C ILE A 594 -25.04 5.29 -27.56
N ILE A 595 -23.75 5.14 -27.86
CA ILE A 595 -23.24 4.97 -29.23
C ILE A 595 -23.86 3.72 -29.87
N SER A 596 -23.78 2.59 -29.16
CA SER A 596 -24.31 1.31 -29.66
C SER A 596 -25.84 1.34 -29.76
N GLY A 597 -26.52 2.04 -28.85
CA GLY A 597 -27.97 2.21 -28.86
C GLY A 597 -28.46 3.08 -30.01
N ILE A 598 -27.74 4.15 -30.37
CA ILE A 598 -28.04 4.97 -31.57
C ILE A 598 -27.83 4.13 -32.83
N GLN A 599 -26.69 3.44 -32.94
CA GLN A 599 -26.37 2.60 -34.10
C GLN A 599 -27.33 1.42 -34.28
N ALA A 600 -27.86 0.88 -33.18
CA ALA A 600 -28.88 -0.16 -33.19
C ALA A 600 -30.32 0.38 -33.37
N GLY A 601 -30.51 1.71 -33.48
CA GLY A 601 -31.82 2.35 -33.59
C GLY A 601 -32.68 2.27 -32.33
N MET A 602 -32.10 1.87 -31.20
CA MET A 602 -32.77 1.75 -29.90
C MET A 602 -32.84 3.08 -29.15
N ILE A 603 -31.94 4.03 -29.48
CA ILE A 603 -31.95 5.39 -28.97
C ILE A 603 -32.21 6.33 -30.13
N ASN A 604 -33.29 7.11 -30.02
CA ASN A 604 -33.60 8.12 -31.00
C ASN A 604 -32.62 9.30 -30.88
N ARG A 605 -31.77 9.45 -31.90
CA ARG A 605 -30.75 10.50 -31.95
C ARG A 605 -31.34 11.90 -31.81
N ASP A 606 -32.47 12.19 -32.46
CA ASP A 606 -33.04 13.55 -32.46
C ASP A 606 -33.65 13.91 -31.10
N GLU A 607 -34.17 12.92 -30.35
CA GLU A 607 -34.58 13.10 -28.96
C GLU A 607 -33.40 13.33 -28.01
N LEU A 608 -32.28 12.63 -28.25
CA LEU A 608 -31.04 12.84 -27.50
C LEU A 608 -30.45 14.24 -27.75
N LEU A 609 -30.46 14.72 -29.00
CA LEU A 609 -30.01 16.07 -29.35
C LEU A 609 -30.87 17.14 -28.65
N ASN A 610 -32.19 16.98 -28.68
CA ASN A 610 -33.12 17.88 -27.97
C ASN A 610 -32.93 17.82 -26.44
N PHE A 611 -32.63 16.65 -25.87
CA PHE A 611 -32.29 16.50 -24.46
C PHE A 611 -30.99 17.24 -24.11
N LEU A 612 -29.95 17.14 -24.95
CA LEU A 612 -28.66 17.81 -24.74
C LEU A 612 -28.82 19.35 -24.80
N GLU A 613 -29.60 19.87 -25.74
CA GLU A 613 -29.87 21.32 -25.87
C GLU A 613 -30.63 21.91 -24.68
N ASN A 614 -31.50 21.12 -24.05
CA ASN A 614 -32.29 21.54 -22.89
C ASN A 614 -31.66 21.13 -21.54
N SER A 615 -30.47 20.54 -21.56
CA SER A 615 -29.76 20.13 -20.35
C SER A 615 -29.09 21.32 -19.65
N ASN A 616 -28.87 21.22 -18.35
CA ASN A 616 -28.12 22.22 -17.57
C ASN A 616 -26.58 22.06 -17.71
N LEU A 617 -26.10 21.36 -18.74
CA LEU A 617 -24.68 21.13 -18.96
C LEU A 617 -23.97 22.41 -19.47
N PRO A 618 -22.67 22.58 -19.22
CA PRO A 618 -21.92 23.71 -19.75
C PRO A 618 -21.99 23.77 -21.29
N PRO A 619 -22.13 24.95 -21.93
CA PRO A 619 -22.30 25.06 -23.38
C PRO A 619 -21.19 24.40 -24.23
N LYS A 620 -19.95 24.37 -23.72
CA LYS A 620 -18.83 23.67 -24.38
C LYS A 620 -18.97 22.15 -24.36
N VAL A 621 -19.61 21.59 -23.33
CA VAL A 621 -19.87 20.15 -23.18
C VAL A 621 -21.01 19.75 -24.10
N ILE A 622 -22.10 20.53 -24.09
CA ILE A 622 -23.21 20.36 -25.03
C ILE A 622 -22.68 20.36 -26.46
N SER A 623 -21.90 21.36 -26.86
CA SER A 623 -21.34 21.45 -28.22
C SER A 623 -20.49 20.24 -28.62
N LYS A 624 -19.67 19.67 -27.72
CA LYS A 624 -18.84 18.49 -28.00
C LYS A 624 -19.66 17.19 -28.08
N LEU A 625 -20.62 16.98 -27.18
CA LEU A 625 -21.46 15.78 -27.16
C LEU A 625 -22.49 15.80 -28.30
N TYR A 626 -23.04 16.97 -28.60
CA TYR A 626 -23.94 17.21 -29.72
C TYR A 626 -23.24 16.86 -31.05
N LYS A 627 -21.99 17.31 -31.23
CA LYS A 627 -21.19 16.97 -32.41
C LYS A 627 -20.92 15.46 -32.53
N GLN A 628 -20.65 14.77 -31.42
CA GLN A 628 -20.47 13.31 -31.43
C GLN A 628 -21.77 12.57 -31.77
N ALA A 629 -22.92 13.05 -31.28
CA ALA A 629 -24.22 12.48 -31.60
C ALA A 629 -24.63 12.74 -33.06
N GLU A 630 -24.21 13.86 -33.67
CA GLU A 630 -24.40 14.13 -35.10
C GLU A 630 -23.46 13.32 -36.01
N GLU A 631 -22.25 13.01 -35.54
CA GLU A 631 -21.27 12.19 -36.28
C GLU A 631 -21.64 10.69 -36.31
N LEU A 632 -22.53 10.26 -35.43
CA LEU A 632 -23.09 8.90 -35.31
C LEU A 632 -24.43 8.78 -36.03
#